data_AF-A0A1I7AVQ1-F1
#
_entry.id   AF-A0A1I7AVQ1-F1
#
_cell.length_a   1.000
_cell.length_b   1.000
_cell.length_c   1.000
_cell.angle_alpha   90.00
_cell.angle_beta   90.00
_cell.angle_gamma   90.00
#
_symmetry.space_group_name_H-M   'P 1'
#
loop_
_entity.id
_entity.type
_entity.pdbx_description
1 polymer ?
#
loop_
_entity_poly.entity_id
_entity_poly.type
_entity_poly.pdbx_seq_one_letter_code
_entity_poly.pdbx_strand_id
1 'polypeptide(L)'
;QKDGKYGFIDSDGTEIVATVYDQIDLFGIYKENWARVQKDGKYGFIDTDGGLVVDVLFDEIELFGIYKESWALVKKKGKYGFIDTDGSIIVEPTFKSEEDVKKEAIE
;
A
#
# COMPACT_ATOMS: atom_id res chain seq x y z
N GLN A 1 -5.84 13.67 13.58
CA GLN A 1 -4.40 13.62 13.92
C GLN A 1 -4.26 13.75 15.43
N LYS A 2 -3.44 12.90 16.06
CA LYS A 2 -3.11 12.95 17.49
C LYS A 2 -1.63 12.60 17.65
N ASP A 3 -0.87 13.37 18.41
CA ASP A 3 0.56 13.14 18.67
C ASP A 3 1.42 12.93 17.41
N GLY A 4 1.09 13.63 16.32
CA GLY A 4 1.77 13.50 15.04
C GLY A 4 1.38 12.27 14.22
N LYS A 5 0.50 11.40 14.73
CA LYS A 5 -0.03 10.22 14.04
C LYS A 5 -1.42 10.48 13.48
N TYR A 6 -1.80 9.69 12.49
CA TYR A 6 -3.05 9.78 11.75
C TYR A 6 -3.86 8.48 11.86
N GLY A 7 -5.17 8.65 11.74
CA GLY A 7 -6.22 7.64 11.81
C GLY A 7 -7.51 8.26 11.25
N PHE A 8 -8.57 7.47 11.18
CA PHE A 8 -9.88 7.90 10.68
C PHE A 8 -10.93 7.74 11.76
N ILE A 9 -11.88 8.67 11.78
CA ILE A 9 -13.08 8.63 12.60
C ILE A 9 -14.30 8.62 11.69
N ASP A 10 -15.41 8.08 12.16
CA ASP A 10 -16.72 8.25 11.51
C ASP A 10 -17.28 9.66 11.74
N SER A 11 -18.50 9.91 11.22
CA SER A 11 -19.20 11.19 11.40
C SER A 11 -19.60 11.49 12.84
N ASP A 12 -19.71 10.46 13.69
CA ASP A 12 -20.03 10.58 15.11
C ASP A 12 -18.78 10.79 15.98
N GLY A 13 -17.59 10.74 15.36
CA GLY A 13 -16.31 10.90 16.02
C GLY A 13 -15.73 9.61 16.60
N THR A 14 -16.32 8.45 16.30
CA THR A 14 -15.82 7.13 16.69
C THR A 14 -14.58 6.78 15.88
N GLU A 15 -13.52 6.32 16.52
CA GLU A 15 -12.32 5.84 15.82
C GLU A 15 -12.61 4.56 15.03
N ILE A 16 -12.39 4.63 13.71
CA ILE A 16 -12.45 3.48 12.80
C ILE A 16 -11.04 2.94 12.58
N VAL A 17 -10.10 3.84 12.28
CA VAL A 17 -8.70 3.50 12.04
C VAL A 17 -7.88 4.12 13.16
N ALA A 18 -7.18 3.26 13.90
CA ALA A 18 -6.36 3.67 15.03
C ALA A 18 -5.38 4.79 14.64
N THR A 19 -5.24 5.79 15.51
CA THR A 19 -4.33 6.93 15.28
C THR A 19 -2.86 6.53 15.50
N VAL A 20 -2.33 5.66 14.65
CA VAL A 20 -1.00 5.04 14.78
C VAL A 20 -0.08 5.22 13.57
N TYR A 21 -0.60 5.76 12.46
CA TYR A 21 0.13 5.88 11.21
C TYR A 21 0.87 7.22 11.10
N ASP A 22 2.06 7.21 10.51
CA ASP A 22 2.83 8.42 10.22
C ASP A 22 2.19 9.24 9.11
N GLN A 23 1.61 8.56 8.13
CA GLN A 23 0.84 9.13 7.03
C GLN A 23 -0.32 8.21 6.68
N ILE A 24 -1.42 8.80 6.22
CA ILE A 24 -2.57 8.09 5.69
C ILE A 24 -3.13 8.89 4.51
N ASP A 25 -3.21 8.25 3.35
CA ASP A 25 -3.85 8.83 2.17
C ASP A 25 -5.38 8.69 2.29
N LEU A 26 -6.13 9.51 1.56
CA LEU A 26 -7.59 9.37 1.51
C LEU A 26 -7.98 8.05 0.82
N PHE A 27 -9.14 7.52 1.21
CA PHE A 27 -9.74 6.37 0.52
C PHE A 27 -10.02 6.70 -0.96
N GLY A 28 -9.83 5.72 -1.84
CA GLY A 28 -10.17 5.86 -3.26
C GLY A 28 -9.06 6.45 -4.15
N ILE A 29 -7.92 6.86 -3.57
CA ILE A 29 -6.78 7.37 -4.36
C ILE A 29 -6.10 6.25 -5.17
N TYR A 30 -5.94 5.06 -4.58
CA TYR A 30 -5.28 3.92 -5.22
C TYR A 30 -6.26 2.89 -5.74
N LYS A 31 -7.30 2.62 -4.94
CA LYS A 31 -8.38 1.68 -5.22
C LYS A 31 -9.58 2.08 -4.36
N GLU A 32 -10.78 1.81 -4.86
CA GLU A 32 -12.01 2.02 -4.10
C GLU A 32 -11.91 1.33 -2.72
N ASN A 33 -12.32 2.05 -1.68
CA ASN A 33 -12.29 1.60 -0.27
C ASN A 33 -10.90 1.28 0.30
N TRP A 34 -9.81 1.65 -0.38
CA TRP A 34 -8.45 1.48 0.13
C TRP A 34 -7.78 2.81 0.42
N ALA A 35 -7.06 2.86 1.55
CA ALA A 35 -6.19 3.97 1.92
C ALA A 35 -4.76 3.45 2.08
N ARG A 36 -3.79 4.13 1.46
CA ARG A 36 -2.37 3.84 1.69
C ARG A 36 -1.98 4.40 3.05
N VAL A 37 -1.30 3.57 3.83
CA VAL A 37 -0.80 3.95 5.15
C VAL A 37 0.71 3.87 5.19
N GLN A 38 1.33 4.76 5.97
CA GLN A 38 2.74 4.68 6.31
C GLN A 38 2.92 4.48 7.81
N LYS A 39 3.79 3.55 8.20
CA LYS A 39 4.24 3.35 9.58
C LYS A 39 5.71 2.99 9.60
N ASP A 40 6.49 3.69 10.40
CA ASP A 40 7.93 3.46 10.59
C ASP A 40 8.71 3.45 9.25
N GLY A 41 8.30 4.33 8.32
CA GLY A 41 8.88 4.45 6.99
C GLY A 41 8.54 3.31 6.02
N LYS A 42 7.59 2.44 6.37
CA LYS A 42 7.04 1.38 5.50
C LYS A 42 5.62 1.70 5.08
N TYR A 43 5.21 1.17 3.94
CA TYR A 43 3.89 1.35 3.35
C TYR A 43 3.11 0.04 3.30
N GLY A 44 1.79 0.19 3.39
CA GLY A 44 0.78 -0.85 3.21
C GLY A 44 -0.56 -0.21 2.85
N PHE A 45 -1.63 -1.00 2.86
CA PHE A 45 -2.99 -0.54 2.62
C PHE A 45 -3.93 -1.04 3.71
N ILE A 46 -4.91 -0.19 4.04
CA ILE A 46 -6.05 -0.56 4.87
C ILE A 46 -7.35 -0.45 4.08
N ASP A 47 -8.36 -1.20 4.51
CA ASP A 47 -9.75 -1.05 4.10
C ASP A 47 -10.47 0.05 4.90
N THR A 48 -11.75 0.28 4.59
CA THR A 48 -12.60 1.27 5.25
C THR A 48 -12.89 0.95 6.72
N ASP A 49 -12.71 -0.30 7.15
CA ASP A 49 -12.90 -0.73 8.54
C ASP A 49 -11.56 -0.66 9.33
N GLY A 50 -10.48 -0.24 8.68
CA GLY A 50 -9.14 -0.17 9.26
C GLY A 50 -8.36 -1.48 9.28
N GLY A 51 -8.90 -2.53 8.65
CA GLY A 51 -8.22 -3.80 8.46
C GLY A 51 -7.06 -3.63 7.47
N LEU A 52 -5.90 -4.24 7.76
CA LEU A 52 -4.79 -4.28 6.81
C LEU A 52 -5.16 -5.19 5.64
N VAL A 53 -5.21 -4.63 4.44
CA VAL A 53 -5.35 -5.39 3.18
C VAL A 53 -3.98 -5.73 2.62
N VAL A 54 -3.02 -4.82 2.79
CA VAL A 54 -1.61 -5.05 2.49
C VAL A 54 -0.82 -4.65 3.72
N ASP A 55 -0.08 -5.60 4.28
CA ASP A 55 0.75 -5.36 5.45
C ASP A 55 1.73 -4.19 5.22
N VAL A 56 2.04 -3.47 6.29
CA VAL A 56 2.96 -2.31 6.25
C VAL A 56 4.42 -2.76 6.23
N LEU A 57 4.86 -3.29 5.08
CA LEU A 57 6.15 -3.97 4.91
C LEU A 57 7.04 -3.36 3.83
N PHE A 58 6.46 -2.54 2.95
CA PHE A 58 7.12 -2.11 1.71
C PHE A 58 7.83 -0.79 1.90
N ASP A 59 8.99 -0.64 1.27
CA ASP A 59 9.73 0.62 1.21
C ASP A 59 9.00 1.62 0.31
N GLU A 60 8.40 1.13 -0.78
CA GLU A 60 7.68 1.90 -1.80
C GLU A 60 6.53 1.04 -2.35
N ILE A 61 5.41 1.68 -2.66
CA ILE A 61 4.26 1.11 -3.37
C ILE A 61 3.81 2.15 -4.41
N GLU A 62 3.85 1.78 -5.68
CA GLU A 62 3.39 2.63 -6.80
C GLU A 62 1.87 2.57 -7.00
N LEU A 63 1.36 3.38 -7.93
CA LEU A 63 -0.03 3.31 -8.38
C LEU A 63 -0.31 1.98 -9.11
N PHE A 64 -1.55 1.49 -8.97
CA PHE A 64 -2.06 0.40 -9.80
C PHE A 64 -2.22 0.85 -11.26
N GLY A 65 -2.11 -0.07 -12.20
CA GLY A 65 -2.42 0.20 -13.60
C GLY A 65 -1.29 0.86 -14.41
N ILE A 66 -0.14 1.17 -13.78
CA ILE A 66 1.01 1.75 -14.48
C ILE A 66 1.61 0.75 -15.48
N TYR A 67 1.63 -0.54 -15.11
CA TYR A 67 2.28 -1.60 -15.89
C TYR A 67 1.28 -2.66 -16.40
N LYS A 68 0.37 -3.10 -15.54
CA LYS A 68 -0.79 -3.95 -15.85
C LYS A 68 -1.98 -3.42 -15.06
N GLU A 69 -3.18 -3.54 -15.63
CA GLU A 69 -4.43 -2.89 -15.16
C GLU A 69 -4.67 -3.03 -13.64
N SER A 70 -4.30 -4.18 -13.05
CA SER A 70 -4.54 -4.47 -11.63
C SER A 70 -3.26 -4.63 -10.81
N TRP A 71 -2.10 -4.25 -11.32
CA TRP A 71 -0.82 -4.48 -10.63
C TRP A 71 -0.19 -3.17 -10.17
N ALA A 72 0.37 -3.18 -8.97
CA ALA A 72 1.22 -2.13 -8.44
C ALA A 72 2.63 -2.66 -8.19
N LEU A 73 3.64 -1.90 -8.63
CA LEU A 73 5.03 -2.19 -8.32
C LEU A 73 5.26 -1.92 -6.83
N VAL A 74 5.98 -2.84 -6.18
CA VAL A 74 6.36 -2.71 -4.78
C VAL A 74 7.86 -2.91 -4.61
N LYS A 75 8.42 -2.22 -3.61
CA LYS A 75 9.82 -2.37 -3.22
C LYS A 75 9.92 -2.82 -1.78
N LYS A 76 10.75 -3.83 -1.52
CA LYS A 76 11.02 -4.31 -0.15
C LYS A 76 12.48 -4.68 -0.01
N LYS A 77 13.16 -4.07 0.95
CA LYS A 77 14.61 -4.23 1.19
C LYS A 77 15.43 -3.99 -0.08
N GLY A 78 15.05 -2.99 -0.86
CA GLY A 78 15.72 -2.64 -2.13
C GLY A 78 15.52 -3.64 -3.27
N LYS A 79 14.50 -4.50 -3.17
CA LYS A 79 14.12 -5.45 -4.21
C LYS A 79 12.72 -5.17 -4.74
N TYR A 80 12.48 -5.48 -6.00
CA TYR A 80 11.26 -5.15 -6.72
C TYR A 80 10.39 -6.38 -6.97
N GLY A 81 9.08 -6.18 -6.85
CA GLY A 81 8.03 -7.18 -7.03
C GLY A 81 6.71 -6.50 -7.42
N PHE A 82 5.62 -7.26 -7.46
CA PHE A 82 4.28 -6.76 -7.78
C PHE A 82 3.24 -7.29 -6.79
N ILE A 83 2.28 -6.44 -6.46
CA ILE A 83 1.03 -6.83 -5.81
C ILE A 83 -0.15 -6.58 -6.74
N ASP A 84 -1.27 -7.26 -6.51
CA ASP A 84 -2.54 -7.01 -7.19
C ASP A 84 -3.52 -6.17 -6.35
N THR A 85 -4.69 -5.90 -6.95
CA THR A 85 -5.80 -5.18 -6.33
C THR A 85 -6.54 -5.96 -5.23
N ASP A 86 -6.19 -7.23 -5.02
CA ASP A 86 -6.67 -8.03 -3.89
C ASP A 86 -5.68 -7.99 -2.72
N GLY A 87 -4.51 -7.36 -2.92
CA GLY A 87 -3.46 -7.20 -1.92
C GLY A 87 -2.48 -8.37 -1.91
N SER A 88 -2.62 -9.28 -2.87
CA SER A 88 -1.78 -10.47 -3.00
C SER A 88 -0.46 -10.12 -3.69
N ILE A 89 0.63 -10.72 -3.22
CA ILE A 89 1.92 -10.65 -3.92
C ILE A 89 1.81 -11.52 -5.17
N ILE A 90 1.90 -10.89 -6.34
CA ILE A 90 1.95 -11.58 -7.63
C ILE A 90 3.39 -11.98 -7.97
N VAL A 91 4.33 -11.09 -7.66
CA VAL A 91 5.77 -11.32 -7.87
C VAL A 91 6.50 -10.94 -6.61
N GLU A 92 7.20 -11.90 -6.02
CA GLU A 92 7.99 -11.68 -4.81
C GLU A 92 9.09 -10.62 -5.03
N PRO A 93 9.27 -9.66 -4.10
CA PRO A 93 10.32 -8.65 -4.19
C PRO A 93 11.73 -9.25 -4.12
N THR A 94 12.24 -9.71 -5.26
CA THR A 94 13.53 -10.41 -5.38
C THR A 94 14.45 -9.81 -6.46
N PHE A 95 13.87 -9.03 -7.38
CA PHE A 95 14.56 -8.40 -8.50
C PHE A 95 15.35 -7.17 -8.06
N LYS A 96 16.49 -6.90 -8.71
CA LYS A 96 17.41 -5.82 -8.30
C LYS A 96 17.01 -4.45 -8.86
N SER A 97 16.29 -4.43 -9.98
CA SER A 97 15.75 -3.21 -10.55
C SER A 97 14.31 -3.40 -11.00
N GLU A 98 13.67 -2.27 -11.27
CA GLU A 98 12.34 -2.23 -11.88
C GLU A 98 12.31 -2.80 -13.29
N GLU A 99 13.36 -2.57 -14.10
CA GLU A 99 13.40 -3.13 -15.46
C GLU A 99 13.46 -4.66 -15.44
N ASP A 100 14.23 -5.24 -14.50
CA ASP A 100 14.36 -6.70 -14.38
C ASP A 100 13.01 -7.36 -14.11
N VAL A 101 12.25 -6.84 -13.14
CA VAL A 101 10.93 -7.41 -12.78
C VAL A 101 9.90 -7.16 -13.88
N LYS A 102 9.96 -6.01 -14.55
CA LYS A 102 9.05 -5.70 -15.67
C LYS A 102 9.27 -6.67 -16.82
N LYS A 103 10.52 -6.89 -17.19
CA LYS A 103 10.88 -7.82 -18.26
C LYS A 103 10.43 -9.26 -17.98
N GLU A 104 10.59 -9.73 -16.74
CA GLU A 104 10.23 -11.11 -16.39
C GLU A 104 8.72 -11.31 -16.24
N ALA A 105 7.99 -10.32 -15.73
CA ALA A 105 6.60 -10.51 -15.31
C ALA A 105 5.55 -9.91 -16.26
N ILE A 106 5.96 -9.07 -17.21
CA ILE A 106 5.04 -8.33 -18.09
C ILE A 106 5.19 -8.72 -19.57
N GLU A 107 6.41 -8.99 -20.04
CA GLU A 107 6.67 -9.46 -21.41
C GLU A 107 6.24 -10.92 -21.62
#